data_AF-A0A2D6U5H9-F1
#
_entry.id   AF-A0A2D6U5H9-F1
#
_cell.length_a   1.000
_cell.length_b   1.000
_cell.length_c   1.000
_cell.angle_alpha   90.00
_cell.angle_beta   90.00
_cell.angle_gamma   90.00
#
_symmetry.space_group_name_H-M   'P 1'
#
loop_
_entity.id
_entity.type
_entity.pdbx_description
1 polymer ?
#
loop_
_entity_poly.entity_id
_entity_poly.type
_entity_poly.pdbx_seq_one_letter_code
_entity_poly.pdbx_strand_id
1 'polypeptide(L)'
;MAEYFYQQPTEDEVREYWANTIRPKESVMELNFKEKAVTLGGIALGGKTTFIDEKAWNDVVLPAISAEWHDPGKDEIEHLLLYNNDKYLCQRKKMKFDFSTQTSYWTTYNYKQGDVADLKTLYDVINAVVIVQKEAKEYEILEKARELNLEQLDYYYDQKWYKKMDEIQKMLLYSDFRVLPDTPVKYDGEKTDWATWRQRLRDLLPDNPREQFADNFEMFKFIQTLKYPIDPRKYLAMYPNRDVEYLSTDDQFQKYDFEVSVDFVSKTQLNLINYLETYDANFRPIDRKILDLARQLKLDEVFDKFNFAKFLPTD
;
A
#
# COMPACT_ATOMS: atom_id res chain seq x y z
N MET A 1 -32.75 12.63 61.04
CA MET A 1 -31.85 11.59 60.52
C MET A 1 -31.73 11.84 59.02
N ALA A 2 -30.53 12.16 58.53
CA ALA A 2 -30.31 12.34 57.10
C ALA A 2 -30.04 10.97 56.49
N GLU A 3 -30.98 10.48 55.69
CA GLU A 3 -30.81 9.27 54.90
C GLU A 3 -29.81 9.59 53.78
N TYR A 4 -28.58 9.07 53.92
CA TYR A 4 -27.62 9.04 52.83
C TYR A 4 -28.10 8.00 51.82
N PHE A 5 -28.76 8.46 50.75
CA PHE A 5 -29.00 7.65 49.58
C PHE A 5 -27.66 7.37 48.92
N TYR A 6 -27.12 6.17 49.13
CA TYR A 6 -26.06 5.63 48.31
C TYR A 6 -26.65 5.36 46.93
N GLN A 7 -26.48 6.30 45.99
CA GLN A 7 -26.70 5.98 44.58
C GLN A 7 -25.64 4.97 44.17
N GLN A 8 -26.08 3.79 43.74
CA GLN A 8 -25.17 2.84 43.12
C GLN A 8 -24.66 3.48 41.83
N PRO A 9 -23.33 3.51 41.60
CA PRO A 9 -22.77 4.08 40.39
C PRO A 9 -23.34 3.35 39.18
N THR A 10 -23.72 4.11 38.16
CA THR A 10 -24.24 3.58 36.90
C THR A 10 -23.17 2.74 36.20
N GLU A 11 -23.57 1.83 35.31
CA GLU A 11 -22.60 1.02 34.55
C GLU A 11 -21.62 1.89 33.75
N ASP A 12 -22.06 3.06 33.26
CA ASP A 12 -21.20 4.01 32.56
C ASP A 12 -20.19 4.68 33.49
N GLU A 13 -20.59 5.09 34.70
CA GLU A 13 -19.67 5.63 35.71
C GLU A 13 -18.66 4.58 36.19
N VAL A 14 -19.10 3.33 36.36
CA VAL A 14 -18.22 2.20 36.67
C VAL A 14 -17.24 1.99 35.51
N ARG A 15 -17.70 1.99 34.26
CA ARG A 15 -16.87 1.78 33.07
C ARG A 15 -15.87 2.91 32.85
N GLU A 16 -16.28 4.16 33.04
CA GLU A 16 -15.43 5.34 33.02
C GLU A 16 -14.40 5.31 34.16
N TYR A 17 -14.82 4.90 35.35
CA TYR A 17 -13.92 4.68 36.49
C TYR A 17 -12.89 3.58 36.18
N TRP A 18 -13.25 2.42 35.63
CA TRP A 18 -12.27 1.38 35.29
C TRP A 18 -11.35 1.80 34.13
N ALA A 19 -11.88 2.52 33.12
CA ALA A 19 -11.10 3.04 32.00
C ALA A 19 -10.07 4.10 32.43
N ASN A 20 -10.37 4.88 33.48
CA ASN A 20 -9.52 5.95 33.99
C ASN A 20 -8.64 5.51 35.19
N THR A 21 -9.07 4.53 35.97
CA THR A 21 -8.42 4.12 37.23
C THR A 21 -7.52 2.89 37.05
N ILE A 22 -7.82 2.01 36.08
CA ILE A 22 -7.03 0.81 35.81
C ILE A 22 -6.78 0.68 34.31
N ARG A 23 -5.95 1.57 33.76
CA ARG A 23 -5.18 1.15 32.59
C ARG A 23 -4.14 0.15 33.11
N PRO A 24 -4.18 -1.14 32.71
CA PRO A 24 -3.10 -2.04 33.04
C PRO A 24 -1.77 -1.40 32.61
N LYS A 25 -0.72 -1.65 33.39
CA LYS A 25 0.62 -1.15 33.09
C LYS A 25 1.08 -1.81 31.79
N GLU A 26 0.90 -1.11 30.68
CA GLU A 26 1.25 -1.58 29.36
C GLU A 26 2.59 -1.00 28.94
N SER A 27 3.47 -1.86 28.44
CA SER A 27 4.71 -1.42 27.80
C SER A 27 4.35 -0.71 26.50
N VAL A 28 4.80 0.54 26.34
CA VAL A 28 4.68 1.29 25.09
C VAL A 28 5.90 1.09 24.21
N MET A 29 7.03 0.73 24.83
CA MET A 29 8.27 0.37 24.16
C MET A 29 9.02 -0.68 24.97
N GLU A 30 9.53 -1.69 24.27
CA GLU A 30 10.50 -2.63 24.81
C GLU A 30 11.69 -2.68 23.86
N LEU A 31 12.89 -2.46 24.37
CA LEU A 31 14.12 -2.40 23.61
C LEU A 31 15.10 -3.44 24.14
N ASN A 32 15.51 -4.36 23.27
CA ASN A 32 16.58 -5.32 23.50
C ASN A 32 17.84 -4.82 22.77
N PHE A 33 18.84 -4.37 23.54
CA PHE A 33 20.07 -3.81 22.98
C PHE A 33 20.91 -4.84 22.23
N LYS A 34 20.93 -6.08 22.70
CA LYS A 34 21.74 -7.15 22.11
C LYS A 34 21.26 -7.49 20.71
N GLU A 35 19.95 -7.58 20.54
CA GLU A 35 19.31 -7.96 19.28
C GLU A 35 18.97 -6.74 18.41
N LYS A 36 19.14 -5.52 18.94
CA LYS A 36 18.66 -4.27 18.30
C LYS A 36 17.17 -4.38 17.95
N ALA A 37 16.42 -5.10 18.78
CA ALA A 37 15.02 -5.40 18.59
C ALA A 37 14.18 -4.46 19.44
N VAL A 38 13.20 -3.84 18.82
CA VAL A 38 12.23 -2.98 19.50
C VAL A 38 10.81 -3.47 19.28
N THR A 39 10.03 -3.55 20.36
CA THR A 39 8.58 -3.72 20.31
C THR A 39 7.93 -2.40 20.65
N LEU A 40 7.14 -1.86 19.73
CA LEU A 40 6.39 -0.62 19.93
C LEU A 40 4.89 -0.93 20.06
N GLY A 41 4.24 -0.29 21.04
CA GLY A 41 2.83 -0.50 21.39
C GLY A 41 2.61 -1.63 22.41
N GLY A 42 1.48 -1.56 23.13
CA GLY A 42 1.11 -2.55 24.14
C GLY A 42 1.09 -3.97 23.58
N ILE A 43 1.78 -4.91 24.22
CA ILE A 43 1.76 -6.34 23.85
C ILE A 43 0.32 -6.88 23.79
N ALA A 44 -0.57 -6.39 24.68
CA ALA A 44 -1.99 -6.74 24.69
C ALA A 44 -2.76 -6.30 23.43
N LEU A 45 -2.23 -5.36 22.66
CA LEU A 45 -2.81 -4.80 21.43
C LEU A 45 -2.06 -5.25 20.16
N GLY A 46 -1.16 -6.24 20.26
CA GLY A 46 -0.42 -6.78 19.12
C GLY A 46 0.83 -5.97 18.74
N GLY A 47 1.55 -5.43 19.72
CA GLY A 47 2.84 -4.76 19.52
C GLY A 47 3.78 -5.59 18.62
N LYS A 48 4.30 -4.97 17.55
CA LYS A 48 5.16 -5.64 16.57
C LYS A 48 6.63 -5.44 16.94
N THR A 49 7.34 -6.54 17.11
CA THR A 49 8.80 -6.52 17.23
C THR A 49 9.43 -6.26 15.87
N THR A 50 10.28 -5.24 15.80
CA THR A 50 11.05 -4.85 14.61
C THR A 50 12.53 -4.81 14.97
N PHE A 51 13.38 -5.30 14.07
CA PHE A 51 14.83 -5.20 14.21
C PHE A 51 15.31 -3.94 13.50
N ILE A 52 16.07 -3.10 14.21
CA ILE A 52 16.61 -1.86 13.66
C ILE A 52 17.84 -2.18 12.80
N ASP A 53 17.87 -1.65 11.57
CA ASP A 53 19.00 -1.80 10.65
C ASP A 53 20.28 -1.24 11.25
N GLU A 54 21.41 -1.90 10.99
CA GLU A 54 22.67 -1.63 11.68
C GLU A 54 23.18 -0.20 11.47
N LYS A 55 23.02 0.34 10.25
CA LYS A 55 23.36 1.74 9.94
C LYS A 55 22.51 2.71 10.76
N ALA A 56 21.19 2.51 10.80
CA ALA A 56 20.28 3.35 11.58
C ALA A 56 20.53 3.25 13.10
N TRP A 57 20.91 2.06 13.58
CA TRP A 57 21.30 1.86 14.97
C TRP A 57 22.52 2.71 15.35
N ASN A 58 23.57 2.67 14.53
CA ASN A 58 24.83 3.36 14.81
C ASN A 58 24.75 4.87 14.58
N ASP A 59 24.05 5.29 13.54
CA ASP A 59 24.07 6.69 13.10
C ASP A 59 22.99 7.54 13.79
N VAL A 60 21.93 6.92 14.32
CA VAL A 60 20.76 7.64 14.85
C VAL A 60 20.41 7.22 16.27
N VAL A 61 20.20 5.91 16.50
CA VAL A 61 19.69 5.42 17.79
C VAL A 61 20.75 5.54 18.89
N LEU A 62 21.96 5.03 18.66
CA LEU A 62 23.06 5.10 19.64
C LEU A 62 23.40 6.55 20.03
N PRO A 63 23.56 7.51 19.10
CA PRO A 63 23.83 8.91 19.45
C PRO A 63 22.71 9.60 20.23
N ALA A 64 21.46 9.15 20.08
CA ALA A 64 20.32 9.70 20.82
C ALA A 64 20.25 9.23 22.28
N ILE A 65 20.99 8.18 22.64
CA ILE A 65 21.02 7.65 24.01
C ILE A 65 22.06 8.43 24.81
N SER A 66 21.63 9.09 25.89
CA SER A 66 22.56 9.83 26.75
C SER A 66 23.51 8.89 27.49
N ALA A 67 24.71 9.38 27.82
CA ALA A 67 25.73 8.61 28.55
C ALA A 67 25.28 8.18 29.95
N GLU A 68 24.26 8.84 30.53
CA GLU A 68 23.64 8.41 31.77
C GLU A 68 23.01 7.02 31.62
N TRP A 69 22.36 6.76 30.50
CA TRP A 69 21.69 5.51 30.20
C TRP A 69 22.65 4.43 29.71
N HIS A 70 23.56 4.80 28.78
CA HIS A 70 24.46 3.86 28.12
C HIS A 70 25.87 4.44 28.00
N ASP A 71 26.83 3.85 28.73
CA ASP A 71 28.26 4.14 28.62
C ASP A 71 28.99 2.90 28.06
N PRO A 72 29.36 2.88 26.77
CA PRO A 72 30.00 1.74 26.12
C PRO A 72 31.27 1.29 26.86
N GLY A 73 31.38 -0.01 27.13
CA GLY A 73 32.55 -0.61 27.78
C GLY A 73 32.61 -0.44 29.30
N LYS A 74 31.68 0.30 29.91
CA LYS A 74 31.57 0.43 31.37
C LYS A 74 30.22 -0.03 31.89
N ASP A 75 29.16 0.55 31.35
CA ASP A 75 27.85 0.55 31.98
C ASP A 75 26.76 0.62 30.89
N GLU A 76 26.47 -0.54 30.32
CA GLU A 76 25.70 -0.69 29.08
C GLU A 76 24.27 -1.17 29.37
N ILE A 77 23.30 -0.66 28.61
CA ILE A 77 21.93 -1.18 28.62
C ILE A 77 21.88 -2.58 27.99
N GLU A 78 21.13 -3.47 28.63
CA GLU A 78 20.75 -4.78 28.06
C GLU A 78 19.28 -4.76 27.60
N HIS A 79 18.38 -4.32 28.49
CA HIS A 79 16.96 -4.23 28.22
C HIS A 79 16.36 -2.95 28.79
N LEU A 80 15.45 -2.34 28.04
CA LEU A 80 14.74 -1.13 28.45
C LEU A 80 13.25 -1.28 28.12
N LEU A 81 12.40 -1.07 29.11
CA LEU A 81 10.94 -1.02 28.96
C LEU A 81 10.43 0.35 29.40
N LEU A 82 9.66 1.02 28.56
CA LEU A 82 8.92 2.23 28.89
C LEU A 82 7.43 1.88 28.96
N TYR A 83 6.75 2.38 29.98
CA TYR A 83 5.33 2.13 30.22
C TYR A 83 4.49 3.39 29.97
N ASN A 84 3.21 3.18 29.67
CA ASN A 84 2.23 4.24 29.41
C ASN A 84 2.01 5.24 30.59
N ASN A 85 2.46 4.91 31.79
CA ASN A 85 2.30 5.70 33.01
C ASN A 85 3.60 6.40 33.44
N ASP A 86 4.49 6.68 32.49
CA ASP A 86 5.77 7.35 32.73
C ASP A 86 6.70 6.64 33.71
N LYS A 87 6.49 5.33 33.88
CA LYS A 87 7.44 4.45 34.58
C LYS A 87 8.29 3.74 33.54
N TYR A 88 9.45 3.25 33.97
CA TYR A 88 10.31 2.43 33.14
C TYR A 88 10.93 1.28 33.93
N LEU A 89 11.49 0.30 33.22
CA LEU A 89 12.37 -0.73 33.75
C LEU A 89 13.59 -0.80 32.85
N CYS A 90 14.76 -0.51 33.39
CA CYS A 90 16.02 -0.56 32.65
C CYS A 90 16.96 -1.56 33.33
N GLN A 91 17.37 -2.59 32.59
CA GLN A 91 18.42 -3.53 32.98
C GLN A 91 19.72 -3.10 32.29
N ARG A 92 20.76 -2.93 33.10
CA ARG A 92 22.11 -2.60 32.65
C ARG A 92 23.10 -3.66 33.10
N LYS A 93 24.16 -3.84 32.34
CA LYS A 93 25.34 -4.62 32.73
C LYS A 93 26.51 -3.66 32.97
N LYS A 94 27.25 -3.91 34.04
CA LYS A 94 28.52 -3.23 34.31
C LYS A 94 29.65 -4.21 34.48
N MET A 95 30.86 -3.76 34.15
CA MET A 95 32.06 -4.55 34.38
C MET A 95 32.46 -4.45 35.85
N LYS A 96 32.55 -5.59 36.53
CA LYS A 96 33.01 -5.69 37.92
C LYS A 96 34.30 -6.49 37.96
N PHE A 97 35.28 -5.97 38.68
CA PHE A 97 36.53 -6.66 38.95
C PHE A 97 36.42 -7.43 40.26
N ASP A 98 36.78 -8.71 40.24
CA ASP A 98 36.94 -9.53 41.44
C ASP A 98 38.40 -9.53 41.87
N PHE A 99 38.68 -8.90 43.01
CA PHE A 99 40.03 -8.85 43.57
C PHE A 99 40.55 -10.21 44.05
N SER A 100 39.66 -11.17 44.31
CA SER A 100 40.04 -12.50 44.79
C SER A 100 40.50 -13.42 43.66
N THR A 101 39.78 -13.40 42.53
CA THR A 101 40.09 -14.22 41.35
C THR A 101 40.90 -13.47 40.30
N GLN A 102 41.11 -12.16 40.47
CA GLN A 102 41.72 -11.26 39.48
C GLN A 102 41.05 -11.31 38.10
N THR A 103 39.75 -11.61 38.08
CA THR A 103 38.96 -11.67 36.84
C THR A 103 37.93 -10.55 36.78
N SER A 104 37.69 -10.04 35.56
CA SER A 104 36.60 -9.12 35.27
C SER A 104 35.40 -9.90 34.76
N TYR A 105 34.21 -9.62 35.28
CA TYR A 105 32.96 -10.19 34.80
C TYR A 105 31.87 -9.13 34.68
N TRP A 106 30.90 -9.38 33.79
CA TRP A 106 29.73 -8.53 33.64
C TRP A 106 28.68 -8.87 34.70
N THR A 107 28.13 -7.87 35.37
CA THR A 107 27.04 -8.04 36.34
C THR A 107 25.84 -7.18 35.94
N THR A 108 24.67 -7.81 35.85
CA THR A 108 23.40 -7.17 35.50
C THR A 108 22.72 -6.58 36.74
N TYR A 109 22.14 -5.39 36.61
CA TYR A 109 21.39 -4.72 37.67
C TYR A 109 20.26 -3.85 37.09
N ASN A 110 19.25 -3.56 37.92
CA ASN A 110 18.15 -2.66 37.56
C ASN A 110 18.52 -1.21 37.86
N TYR A 111 18.49 -0.37 36.83
CA TYR A 111 18.75 1.06 36.94
C TYR A 111 17.46 1.83 37.22
N LYS A 112 17.48 2.73 38.22
CA LYS A 112 16.28 3.37 38.80
C LYS A 112 16.33 4.90 38.87
N GLN A 113 17.44 5.53 38.44
CA GLN A 113 17.69 6.96 38.66
C GLN A 113 17.64 7.82 37.40
N GLY A 114 17.20 7.27 36.27
CA GLY A 114 17.23 7.97 34.99
C GLY A 114 16.00 8.85 34.76
N ASP A 115 16.18 9.86 33.91
CA ASP A 115 15.12 10.79 33.51
C ASP A 115 14.16 10.19 32.47
N VAL A 116 12.87 10.17 32.81
CA VAL A 116 11.82 9.67 31.91
C VAL A 116 11.66 10.56 30.68
N ALA A 117 11.99 11.86 30.77
CA ALA A 117 11.92 12.76 29.61
C ALA A 117 12.93 12.35 28.52
N ASP A 118 14.14 11.94 28.91
CA ASP A 118 15.14 11.39 27.98
C ASP A 118 14.63 10.10 27.31
N LEU A 119 13.98 9.22 28.07
CA LEU A 119 13.40 7.98 27.52
C LEU A 119 12.27 8.23 26.54
N LYS A 120 11.46 9.27 26.74
CA LYS A 120 10.42 9.69 25.79
C LYS A 120 11.03 10.21 24.50
N THR A 121 12.10 11.00 24.60
CA THR A 121 12.85 11.46 23.43
C THR A 121 13.44 10.28 22.66
N LEU A 122 14.04 9.32 23.36
CA LEU A 122 14.55 8.08 22.76
C LEU A 122 13.43 7.26 22.11
N TYR A 123 12.27 7.18 22.74
CA TYR A 123 11.09 6.52 22.17
C TYR A 123 10.67 7.18 20.84
N ASP A 124 10.58 8.51 20.78
CA ASP A 124 10.19 9.22 19.56
C ASP A 124 11.21 8.99 18.43
N VAL A 125 12.50 9.00 18.75
CA VAL A 125 13.58 8.68 17.80
C VAL A 125 13.44 7.26 17.26
N ILE A 126 13.27 6.26 18.13
CA ILE A 126 13.14 4.86 17.72
C ILE A 126 11.86 4.65 16.91
N ASN A 127 10.75 5.27 17.31
CA ASN A 127 9.49 5.18 16.59
C ASN A 127 9.62 5.74 15.17
N ALA A 128 10.27 6.90 15.01
CA ALA A 128 10.57 7.47 13.70
C ALA A 128 11.44 6.55 12.84
N VAL A 129 12.52 5.99 13.41
CA VAL A 129 13.40 5.04 12.71
C VAL A 129 12.64 3.80 12.24
N VAL A 130 11.82 3.20 13.11
CA VAL A 130 11.04 1.99 12.77
C VAL A 130 10.05 2.25 11.64
N ILE A 131 9.32 3.37 11.69
CA ILE A 131 8.37 3.74 10.66
C ILE A 131 9.08 3.98 9.33
N VAL A 132 10.13 4.80 9.32
CA VAL A 132 10.88 5.14 8.09
C VAL A 132 11.56 3.90 7.51
N GLN A 133 12.16 3.05 8.33
CA GLN A 133 12.78 1.80 7.89
C GLN A 133 11.76 0.89 7.21
N LYS A 134 10.57 0.76 7.79
CA LYS A 134 9.48 -0.05 7.21
C LYS A 134 9.09 0.50 5.84
N GLU A 135 8.92 1.82 5.72
CA GLU A 135 8.59 2.46 4.45
C GLU A 135 9.71 2.29 3.40
N ALA A 136 10.99 2.42 3.80
CA ALA A 136 12.12 2.20 2.91
C ALA A 136 12.17 0.75 2.41
N LYS A 137 11.93 -0.24 3.28
CA LYS A 137 11.84 -1.66 2.91
C LYS A 137 10.66 -1.94 1.99
N GLU A 138 9.49 -1.39 2.29
CA GLU A 138 8.32 -1.50 1.40
C GLU A 138 8.60 -0.87 0.03
N TYR A 139 9.27 0.27 -0.01
CA TYR A 139 9.67 0.91 -1.27
C TYR A 139 10.71 0.09 -2.03
N GLU A 140 11.70 -0.50 -1.35
CA GLU A 140 12.66 -1.40 -1.98
C GLU A 140 11.99 -2.65 -2.55
N ILE A 141 11.04 -3.24 -1.81
CA ILE A 141 10.23 -4.36 -2.28
C ILE A 141 9.40 -3.93 -3.48
N LEU A 142 8.78 -2.74 -3.45
CA LEU A 142 8.01 -2.20 -4.57
C LEU A 142 8.89 -1.87 -5.78
N GLU A 143 10.11 -1.37 -5.58
CA GLU A 143 11.07 -1.13 -6.67
C GLU A 143 11.55 -2.43 -7.26
N LYS A 144 11.95 -3.41 -6.44
CA LYS A 144 12.31 -4.75 -6.91
C LYS A 144 11.12 -5.43 -7.59
N ALA A 145 9.91 -5.26 -7.08
CA ALA A 145 8.69 -5.73 -7.72
C ALA A 145 8.35 -4.94 -8.99
N ARG A 146 8.80 -3.68 -9.12
CA ARG A 146 8.72 -2.85 -10.34
C ARG A 146 9.76 -3.28 -11.38
N GLU A 147 10.97 -3.62 -10.95
CA GLU A 147 12.05 -4.18 -11.77
C GLU A 147 11.67 -5.57 -12.28
N LEU A 148 11.15 -6.44 -11.41
CA LEU A 148 10.53 -7.70 -11.80
C LEU A 148 9.27 -7.45 -12.65
N ASN A 149 8.52 -6.37 -12.41
CA ASN A 149 7.43 -5.92 -13.28
C ASN A 149 7.91 -5.32 -14.61
N LEU A 150 9.19 -5.00 -14.82
CA LEU A 150 9.70 -4.48 -16.09
C LEU A 150 9.88 -5.62 -17.11
N GLU A 151 10.28 -6.80 -16.68
CA GLU A 151 10.14 -8.03 -17.48
C GLU A 151 8.67 -8.47 -17.58
N GLN A 152 7.87 -8.31 -16.52
CA GLN A 152 6.42 -8.45 -16.66
C GLN A 152 5.78 -7.30 -17.43
N LEU A 153 6.48 -6.23 -17.84
CA LEU A 153 5.89 -5.14 -18.62
C LEU A 153 5.77 -5.59 -20.07
N ASP A 154 6.76 -6.31 -20.61
CA ASP A 154 6.60 -7.05 -21.87
C ASP A 154 5.42 -8.02 -21.78
N TYR A 155 5.35 -8.82 -20.70
CA TYR A 155 4.20 -9.68 -20.45
C TYR A 155 2.90 -8.89 -20.27
N TYR A 156 2.89 -7.73 -19.62
CA TYR A 156 1.72 -6.90 -19.35
C TYR A 156 1.22 -6.24 -20.62
N TYR A 157 2.12 -5.72 -21.44
CA TYR A 157 1.82 -5.13 -22.73
C TYR A 157 1.33 -6.21 -23.69
N ASP A 158 1.95 -7.38 -23.70
CA ASP A 158 1.45 -8.57 -24.39
C ASP A 158 0.08 -9.00 -23.82
N GLN A 159 -0.13 -9.01 -22.51
CA GLN A 159 -1.41 -9.35 -21.88
C GLN A 159 -2.49 -8.32 -22.22
N LYS A 160 -2.17 -7.02 -22.29
CA LYS A 160 -3.10 -5.97 -22.72
C LYS A 160 -3.44 -6.16 -24.19
N TRP A 161 -2.47 -6.49 -25.02
CA TRP A 161 -2.67 -6.85 -26.42
C TRP A 161 -3.56 -8.08 -26.57
N TYR A 162 -3.23 -9.17 -25.89
CA TYR A 162 -4.01 -10.42 -25.89
C TYR A 162 -5.39 -10.22 -25.32
N LYS A 163 -5.56 -9.38 -24.29
CA LYS A 163 -6.88 -9.01 -23.77
C LYS A 163 -7.70 -8.29 -24.83
N LYS A 164 -7.10 -7.36 -25.58
CA LYS A 164 -7.77 -6.66 -26.69
C LYS A 164 -8.11 -7.61 -27.83
N MET A 165 -7.22 -8.54 -28.17
CA MET A 165 -7.52 -9.61 -29.12
C MET A 165 -8.66 -10.51 -28.64
N ASP A 166 -8.66 -10.92 -27.36
CA ASP A 166 -9.71 -11.76 -26.76
C ASP A 166 -11.05 -11.02 -26.72
N GLU A 167 -11.08 -9.73 -26.39
CA GLU A 167 -12.28 -8.88 -26.46
C GLU A 167 -12.85 -8.87 -27.90
N ILE A 168 -11.99 -8.66 -28.90
CA ILE A 168 -12.38 -8.70 -30.33
C ILE A 168 -12.88 -10.09 -30.73
N GLN A 169 -12.16 -11.15 -30.36
CA GLN A 169 -12.55 -12.53 -30.66
C GLN A 169 -13.88 -12.91 -30.02
N LYS A 170 -14.13 -12.46 -28.78
CA LYS A 170 -15.43 -12.66 -28.10
C LYS A 170 -16.55 -11.90 -28.80
N MET A 171 -16.32 -10.65 -29.21
CA MET A 171 -17.29 -9.88 -29.99
C MET A 171 -17.59 -10.55 -31.34
N LEU A 172 -16.59 -11.08 -32.02
CA LEU A 172 -16.75 -11.87 -33.24
C LEU A 172 -17.48 -13.19 -32.98
N LEU A 173 -17.18 -13.89 -31.90
CA LEU A 173 -17.83 -15.16 -31.55
C LEU A 173 -19.32 -14.96 -31.23
N TYR A 174 -19.65 -13.97 -30.41
CA TYR A 174 -21.03 -13.72 -29.99
C TYR A 174 -21.90 -13.09 -31.08
N SER A 175 -21.29 -12.51 -32.11
CA SER A 175 -22.01 -11.97 -33.27
C SER A 175 -22.05 -12.92 -34.47
N ASP A 176 -21.43 -14.10 -34.39
CA ASP A 176 -21.24 -14.98 -35.56
C ASP A 176 -22.56 -15.42 -36.19
N PHE A 177 -23.55 -15.75 -35.36
CA PHE A 177 -24.86 -16.16 -35.85
C PHE A 177 -25.58 -15.05 -36.64
N ARG A 178 -25.26 -13.77 -36.41
CA ARG A 178 -25.95 -12.63 -37.05
C ARG A 178 -25.83 -12.60 -38.57
N VAL A 179 -24.76 -13.18 -39.11
CA VAL A 179 -24.50 -13.22 -40.56
C VAL A 179 -25.02 -14.49 -41.23
N LEU A 180 -25.58 -15.44 -40.46
CA LEU A 180 -26.07 -16.70 -41.03
C LEU A 180 -27.33 -16.50 -41.88
N PRO A 181 -27.54 -17.31 -42.94
CA PRO A 181 -28.69 -17.17 -43.83
C PRO A 181 -30.05 -17.31 -43.15
N ASP A 182 -30.14 -18.15 -42.12
CA ASP A 182 -31.36 -18.51 -41.38
C ASP A 182 -31.70 -17.54 -40.24
N THR A 183 -30.80 -16.63 -39.88
CA THR A 183 -31.05 -15.68 -38.79
C THR A 183 -32.10 -14.65 -39.22
N PRO A 184 -33.13 -14.40 -38.37
CA PRO A 184 -34.17 -13.42 -38.65
C PRO A 184 -33.60 -12.01 -38.72
N VAL A 185 -33.97 -11.31 -39.78
CA VAL A 185 -33.58 -9.93 -40.06
C VAL A 185 -34.62 -8.97 -39.48
N LYS A 186 -34.17 -7.97 -38.73
CA LYS A 186 -35.00 -6.92 -38.13
C LYS A 186 -35.20 -5.72 -39.05
N TYR A 187 -34.23 -5.44 -39.93
CA TYR A 187 -34.32 -4.35 -40.90
C TYR A 187 -33.50 -4.65 -42.16
N ASP A 188 -33.89 -4.03 -43.28
CA ASP A 188 -33.23 -4.27 -44.56
C ASP A 188 -31.77 -3.76 -44.56
N GLY A 189 -30.85 -4.63 -44.97
CA GLY A 189 -29.40 -4.37 -44.89
C GLY A 189 -28.71 -4.74 -43.57
N GLU A 190 -29.43 -5.25 -42.55
CA GLU A 190 -28.83 -5.61 -41.26
C GLU A 190 -27.66 -6.60 -41.38
N LYS A 191 -27.79 -7.63 -42.23
CA LYS A 191 -26.72 -8.62 -42.42
C LYS A 191 -25.46 -8.01 -43.04
N THR A 192 -25.63 -7.03 -43.92
CA THR A 192 -24.52 -6.28 -44.52
C THR A 192 -23.83 -5.42 -43.47
N ASP A 193 -24.59 -4.70 -42.63
CA ASP A 193 -24.03 -3.89 -41.53
C ASP A 193 -23.26 -4.78 -40.53
N TRP A 194 -23.78 -5.96 -40.19
CA TRP A 194 -23.06 -6.92 -39.35
C TRP A 194 -21.78 -7.45 -40.02
N ALA A 195 -21.80 -7.71 -41.33
CA ALA A 195 -20.61 -8.12 -42.05
C ALA A 195 -19.52 -7.03 -42.04
N THR A 196 -19.91 -5.78 -42.29
CA THR A 196 -19.04 -4.60 -42.23
C THR A 196 -18.44 -4.40 -40.83
N TRP A 197 -19.27 -4.50 -39.78
CA TRP A 197 -18.82 -4.38 -38.39
C TRP A 197 -17.79 -5.45 -38.03
N ARG A 198 -18.05 -6.71 -38.39
CA ARG A 198 -17.13 -7.83 -38.15
C ARG A 198 -15.81 -7.66 -38.89
N GLN A 199 -15.85 -7.17 -40.13
CA GLN A 199 -14.63 -6.88 -40.87
C GLN A 199 -13.81 -5.78 -40.17
N ARG A 200 -14.48 -4.69 -39.74
CA ARG A 200 -13.83 -3.60 -39.04
C ARG A 200 -13.20 -4.02 -37.71
N LEU A 201 -13.81 -4.96 -36.99
CA LEU A 201 -13.22 -5.56 -35.79
C LEU A 201 -11.97 -6.37 -36.07
N ARG A 202 -11.91 -7.12 -37.18
CA ARG A 202 -10.71 -7.88 -37.57
C ARG A 202 -9.56 -6.96 -37.95
N ASP A 203 -9.87 -5.86 -38.63
CA ASP A 203 -8.87 -4.89 -39.10
C ASP A 203 -8.42 -3.91 -38.00
N LEU A 204 -8.92 -4.07 -36.77
CA LEU A 204 -8.71 -3.11 -35.68
C LEU A 204 -7.33 -3.26 -35.02
N LEU A 205 -6.78 -4.47 -35.02
CA LEU A 205 -5.45 -4.76 -34.51
C LEU A 205 -4.59 -5.36 -35.64
N PRO A 206 -3.32 -4.94 -35.77
CA PRO A 206 -2.37 -5.59 -36.66
C PRO A 206 -2.05 -7.03 -36.23
N ASP A 207 -1.64 -7.86 -37.19
CA ASP A 207 -1.33 -9.27 -36.95
C ASP A 207 -0.13 -9.48 -36.01
N ASN A 208 0.89 -8.61 -36.09
CA ASN A 208 2.05 -8.64 -35.21
C ASN A 208 2.36 -7.25 -34.62
N PRO A 209 2.10 -7.02 -33.32
CA PRO A 209 2.40 -5.73 -32.69
C PRO A 209 3.90 -5.41 -32.68
N ARG A 210 4.76 -6.42 -32.55
CA ARG A 210 6.21 -6.20 -32.38
C ARG A 210 6.93 -5.77 -33.66
N GLU A 211 6.29 -5.95 -34.81
CA GLU A 211 6.79 -5.50 -36.11
C GLU A 211 6.25 -4.12 -36.51
N GLN A 212 5.12 -3.70 -35.91
CA GLN A 212 4.48 -2.41 -36.23
C GLN A 212 4.89 -1.26 -35.31
N PHE A 213 5.18 -1.53 -34.03
CA PHE A 213 5.50 -0.48 -33.06
C PHE A 213 7.01 -0.44 -32.76
N ALA A 214 7.56 0.77 -32.67
CA ALA A 214 8.98 0.98 -32.38
C ALA A 214 9.36 0.57 -30.95
N ASP A 215 8.43 0.73 -30.00
CA ASP A 215 8.57 0.32 -28.61
C ASP A 215 7.19 0.00 -27.99
N ASN A 216 7.21 -0.57 -26.78
CA ASN A 216 6.01 -0.92 -26.03
C ASN A 216 5.16 0.30 -25.62
N PHE A 217 5.77 1.49 -25.53
CA PHE A 217 5.07 2.70 -25.13
C PHE A 217 4.18 3.21 -26.28
N GLU A 218 4.67 3.18 -27.52
CA GLU A 218 3.88 3.46 -28.72
C GLU A 218 2.74 2.45 -28.91
N MET A 219 2.99 1.15 -28.66
CA MET A 219 1.92 0.14 -28.65
C MET A 219 0.87 0.43 -27.57
N PHE A 220 1.30 0.81 -26.36
CA PHE A 220 0.38 1.15 -25.28
C PHE A 220 -0.47 2.39 -25.59
N LYS A 221 0.15 3.42 -26.16
CA LYS A 221 -0.52 4.63 -26.61
C LYS A 221 -1.58 4.29 -27.66
N PHE A 222 -1.26 3.44 -28.64
CA PHE A 222 -2.21 2.93 -29.61
C PHE A 222 -3.40 2.23 -28.92
N ILE A 223 -3.16 1.27 -28.03
CA ILE A 223 -4.21 0.58 -27.26
C ILE A 223 -5.10 1.56 -26.47
N GLN A 224 -4.51 2.60 -25.87
CA GLN A 224 -5.26 3.58 -25.06
C GLN A 224 -6.17 4.48 -25.91
N THR A 225 -5.79 4.72 -27.16
CA THR A 225 -6.56 5.54 -28.12
C THR A 225 -7.50 4.71 -29.00
N LEU A 226 -7.40 3.39 -28.95
CA LEU A 226 -8.20 2.48 -29.75
C LEU A 226 -9.67 2.57 -29.35
N LYS A 227 -10.53 2.78 -30.34
CA LYS A 227 -11.99 2.78 -30.21
C LYS A 227 -12.58 1.64 -31.03
N TYR A 228 -13.57 0.97 -30.48
CA TYR A 228 -14.32 -0.08 -31.15
C TYR A 228 -15.48 0.51 -31.96
N PRO A 229 -15.86 -0.08 -33.10
CA PRO A 229 -17.10 0.28 -33.78
C PRO A 229 -18.32 -0.16 -32.96
N ILE A 230 -19.35 0.68 -32.83
CA ILE A 230 -20.65 0.27 -32.25
C ILE A 230 -21.30 -0.80 -33.11
N ASP A 231 -22.08 -1.71 -32.50
CA ASP A 231 -22.80 -2.73 -33.25
C ASP A 231 -24.02 -2.17 -34.02
N PRO A 232 -24.54 -2.88 -35.04
CA PRO A 232 -25.66 -2.41 -35.83
C PRO A 232 -26.95 -2.15 -35.02
N ARG A 233 -27.10 -2.77 -33.85
CA ARG A 233 -28.26 -2.56 -32.97
C ARG A 233 -28.15 -1.24 -32.20
N LYS A 234 -26.98 -0.91 -31.68
CA LYS A 234 -26.70 0.40 -31.09
C LYS A 234 -26.80 1.50 -32.13
N TYR A 235 -26.28 1.26 -33.33
CA TYR A 235 -26.45 2.18 -34.46
C TYR A 235 -27.93 2.46 -34.76
N LEU A 236 -28.77 1.43 -34.87
CA LEU A 236 -30.21 1.63 -35.11
C LEU A 236 -30.90 2.36 -33.95
N ALA A 237 -30.45 2.17 -32.71
CA ALA A 237 -30.97 2.89 -31.56
C ALA A 237 -30.58 4.39 -31.58
N MET A 238 -29.37 4.71 -32.03
CA MET A 238 -28.88 6.09 -32.16
C MET A 238 -29.46 6.80 -33.39
N TYR A 239 -29.63 6.06 -34.49
CA TYR A 239 -30.12 6.56 -35.77
C TYR A 239 -31.33 5.73 -36.26
N PRO A 240 -32.52 5.85 -35.64
CA PRO A 240 -33.69 5.05 -36.01
C PRO A 240 -34.14 5.22 -37.47
N ASN A 241 -33.95 6.43 -38.00
CA ASN A 241 -34.31 6.78 -39.38
C ASN A 241 -33.19 6.49 -40.39
N ARG A 242 -31.99 6.10 -39.91
CA ARG A 242 -30.80 5.83 -40.74
C ARG A 242 -30.36 7.01 -41.61
N ASP A 243 -30.53 8.22 -41.09
CA ASP A 243 -30.16 9.48 -41.77
C ASP A 243 -28.63 9.68 -41.88
N VAL A 244 -27.84 8.89 -41.12
CA VAL A 244 -26.38 8.90 -41.09
C VAL A 244 -25.87 7.53 -41.51
N GLU A 245 -24.89 7.46 -42.41
CA GLU A 245 -24.34 6.18 -42.86
C GLU A 245 -23.62 5.43 -41.72
N TYR A 246 -23.72 4.11 -41.71
CA TYR A 246 -23.12 3.27 -40.67
C TYR A 246 -21.58 3.30 -40.73
N LEU A 247 -20.96 3.48 -39.57
CA LEU A 247 -19.53 3.67 -39.33
C LEU A 247 -18.91 4.89 -40.05
N SER A 248 -19.71 5.90 -40.40
CA SER A 248 -19.26 7.11 -41.10
C SER A 248 -18.80 8.25 -40.19
N THR A 249 -19.18 8.24 -38.90
CA THR A 249 -18.92 9.33 -37.94
C THR A 249 -18.24 8.83 -36.65
N ASP A 250 -17.44 9.69 -36.00
CA ASP A 250 -16.61 9.31 -34.83
C ASP A 250 -17.42 8.89 -33.58
N ASP A 251 -18.65 9.37 -33.44
CA ASP A 251 -19.57 8.99 -32.35
C ASP A 251 -20.06 7.53 -32.47
N GLN A 252 -19.86 6.92 -33.65
CA GLN A 252 -20.09 5.49 -33.89
C GLN A 252 -18.91 4.61 -33.44
N PHE A 253 -17.93 5.20 -32.74
CA PHE A 253 -16.81 4.50 -32.15
C PHE A 253 -16.68 4.81 -30.66
N GLN A 254 -16.60 3.79 -29.81
CA GLN A 254 -16.50 3.95 -28.36
C GLN A 254 -15.26 3.27 -27.80
N LYS A 255 -14.76 3.77 -26.67
CA LYS A 255 -13.50 3.31 -26.06
C LYS A 255 -13.65 1.93 -25.43
N TYR A 256 -14.81 1.66 -24.82
CA TYR A 256 -15.02 0.44 -24.06
C TYR A 256 -15.87 -0.59 -24.82
N ASP A 257 -15.51 -1.85 -24.66
CA ASP A 257 -16.18 -3.02 -25.28
C ASP A 257 -17.67 -3.14 -24.86
N PHE A 258 -17.98 -2.85 -23.61
CA PHE A 258 -19.38 -2.79 -23.14
C PHE A 258 -20.16 -1.59 -23.70
N GLU A 259 -19.49 -0.53 -24.16
CA GLU A 259 -20.16 0.61 -24.77
C GLU A 259 -20.51 0.38 -26.24
N VAL A 260 -19.95 -0.65 -26.88
CA VAL A 260 -20.16 -0.92 -28.30
C VAL A 260 -21.15 -2.02 -28.63
N SER A 261 -21.39 -2.99 -27.73
CA SER A 261 -22.36 -4.05 -28.02
C SER A 261 -23.28 -4.39 -26.87
N VAL A 262 -24.60 -4.39 -27.14
CA VAL A 262 -25.64 -4.79 -26.18
C VAL A 262 -25.54 -6.27 -25.83
N ASP A 263 -25.18 -7.12 -26.79
CA ASP A 263 -25.04 -8.57 -26.61
C ASP A 263 -23.83 -8.91 -25.70
N PHE A 264 -22.86 -7.98 -25.54
CA PHE A 264 -21.64 -8.15 -24.74
C PHE A 264 -21.75 -7.64 -23.29
N VAL A 265 -22.39 -6.48 -23.05
CA VAL A 265 -22.51 -5.85 -21.70
C VAL A 265 -23.05 -6.80 -20.64
N SER A 266 -23.98 -7.66 -21.05
CA SER A 266 -24.70 -8.57 -20.17
C SER A 266 -23.79 -9.60 -19.46
N LYS A 267 -22.52 -9.74 -19.88
CA LYS A 267 -21.58 -10.75 -19.37
C LYS A 267 -20.34 -10.18 -18.64
N THR A 268 -20.10 -8.86 -18.61
CA THR A 268 -18.81 -8.26 -18.20
C THR A 268 -18.87 -7.41 -16.91
N GLN A 269 -20.02 -7.33 -16.22
CA GLN A 269 -20.27 -6.47 -15.04
C GLN A 269 -19.29 -6.69 -13.85
N LEU A 270 -18.71 -7.88 -13.71
CA LEU A 270 -17.77 -8.23 -12.61
C LEU A 270 -16.41 -7.51 -12.69
N ASN A 271 -15.95 -7.12 -13.89
CA ASN A 271 -14.62 -6.52 -14.07
C ASN A 271 -14.58 -5.03 -13.73
N LEU A 272 -15.71 -4.33 -13.78
CA LEU A 272 -15.79 -2.90 -13.47
C LEU A 272 -15.71 -2.65 -11.95
N ILE A 273 -16.27 -3.56 -11.15
CA ILE A 273 -16.27 -3.48 -9.69
C ILE A 273 -14.84 -3.63 -9.12
N ASN A 274 -14.07 -4.62 -9.62
CA ASN A 274 -12.69 -4.83 -9.19
C ASN A 274 -11.73 -3.67 -9.55
N TYR A 275 -12.00 -2.94 -10.64
CA TYR A 275 -11.16 -1.81 -11.09
C TYR A 275 -11.38 -0.56 -10.23
N LEU A 276 -12.60 -0.35 -9.71
CA LEU A 276 -12.92 0.79 -8.86
C LEU A 276 -12.40 0.65 -7.43
N GLU A 277 -12.15 -0.57 -6.96
CA GLU A 277 -11.61 -0.85 -5.62
C GLU A 277 -10.07 -0.73 -5.53
N THR A 278 -9.36 -0.66 -6.66
CA THR A 278 -7.89 -0.63 -6.69
C THR A 278 -7.36 0.49 -7.60
N TYR A 279 -7.16 1.70 -7.07
CA TYR A 279 -5.94 2.53 -7.26
C TYR A 279 -6.21 4.03 -6.99
N ASP A 280 -5.83 4.51 -5.82
CA ASP A 280 -5.09 5.77 -5.74
C ASP A 280 -3.86 5.53 -4.83
N ALA A 281 -2.75 5.12 -5.46
CA ALA A 281 -1.54 4.62 -4.79
C ALA A 281 -0.45 5.68 -4.62
N ASN A 282 -0.73 6.95 -4.96
CA ASN A 282 0.31 7.96 -5.10
C ASN A 282 0.59 8.78 -3.84
N PHE A 283 -0.21 8.64 -2.78
CA PHE A 283 -0.04 9.40 -1.56
C PHE A 283 -0.27 8.54 -0.32
N ARG A 284 0.73 8.50 0.57
CA ARG A 284 0.63 7.80 1.86
C ARG A 284 0.47 8.81 3.00
N PRO A 285 -0.59 8.71 3.81
CA PRO A 285 -0.73 9.54 5.00
C PRO A 285 0.30 9.14 6.05
N ILE A 286 1.01 10.11 6.62
CA ILE A 286 1.93 9.92 7.76
C ILE A 286 1.76 11.07 8.75
N ASP A 287 1.87 10.77 10.04
CA ASP A 287 1.83 11.80 11.09
C ASP A 287 2.94 12.85 10.85
N ARG A 288 2.53 14.12 10.88
CA ARG A 288 3.41 15.26 10.66
C ARG A 288 4.60 15.32 11.62
N LYS A 289 4.39 14.98 12.90
CA LYS A 289 5.46 15.00 13.92
C LYS A 289 6.56 14.00 13.58
N ILE A 290 6.17 12.84 13.08
CA ILE A 290 7.09 11.76 12.68
C ILE A 290 7.89 12.19 11.45
N LEU A 291 7.22 12.82 10.48
CA LEU A 291 7.88 13.34 9.28
C LEU A 291 8.89 14.44 9.61
N ASP A 292 8.52 15.38 10.49
CA ASP A 292 9.40 16.47 10.89
C ASP A 292 10.61 15.97 11.70
N LEU A 293 10.40 14.99 12.59
CA LEU A 293 11.49 14.34 13.32
C LEU A 293 12.43 13.57 12.37
N ALA A 294 11.87 12.83 11.41
CA ALA A 294 12.67 12.12 10.41
C ALA A 294 13.57 13.07 9.60
N ARG A 295 13.10 14.29 9.29
CA ARG A 295 13.93 15.33 8.63
C ARG A 295 15.05 15.82 9.52
N GLN A 296 14.76 16.08 10.80
CA GLN A 296 15.77 16.54 11.77
C GLN A 296 16.89 15.50 11.95
N LEU A 297 16.52 14.22 11.96
CA LEU A 297 17.44 13.10 12.08
C LEU A 297 18.13 12.72 10.76
N LYS A 298 17.83 13.41 9.65
CA LYS A 298 18.39 13.13 8.31
C LYS A 298 18.26 11.67 7.89
N LEU A 299 17.10 11.07 8.16
CA LEU A 299 16.89 9.64 7.90
C LEU A 299 16.94 9.27 6.41
N ASP A 300 16.85 10.25 5.51
CA ASP A 300 17.08 10.10 4.08
C ASP A 300 18.55 9.80 3.72
N GLU A 301 19.52 10.28 4.51
CA GLU A 301 20.94 9.92 4.35
C GLU A 301 21.24 8.49 4.87
N VAL A 302 20.41 8.00 5.79
CA VAL A 302 20.51 6.64 6.36
C VAL A 302 19.82 5.63 5.46
N PHE A 303 18.61 5.96 5.01
CA PHE A 303 17.77 5.16 4.13
C PHE A 303 17.66 5.84 2.76
N ASP A 304 18.65 5.63 1.90
CA ASP A 304 18.82 6.31 0.60
C ASP A 304 17.59 6.22 -0.35
N LYS A 305 16.69 5.27 -0.09
CA LYS A 305 15.44 5.06 -0.85
C LYS A 305 14.21 5.77 -0.27
N PHE A 306 14.33 6.35 0.92
CA PHE A 306 13.27 7.11 1.54
C PHE A 306 13.16 8.50 0.90
N ASN A 307 11.94 8.90 0.53
CA ASN A 307 11.69 10.19 -0.12
C ASN A 307 10.52 10.93 0.54
N PHE A 308 10.84 12.02 1.23
CA PHE A 308 9.87 12.88 1.92
C PHE A 308 8.74 13.42 1.03
N ALA A 309 8.97 13.59 -0.28
CA ALA A 309 7.99 14.16 -1.21
C ALA A 309 6.79 13.24 -1.49
N LYS A 310 6.86 11.96 -1.09
CA LYS A 310 5.80 10.96 -1.33
C LYS A 310 4.78 10.86 -0.19
N PHE A 311 4.94 11.66 0.85
CA PHE A 311 4.10 11.60 2.05
C PHE A 311 3.24 12.85 2.19
N LEU A 312 1.96 12.65 2.53
CA LEU A 312 1.06 13.73 2.94
C LEU A 312 1.03 13.77 4.47
N PRO A 313 1.45 14.89 5.09
CA PRO A 313 1.33 15.05 6.53
C PRO A 313 -0.15 15.04 6.92
N THR A 314 -0.49 14.22 7.91
CA THR A 314 -1.78 14.27 8.59
C THR A 314 -1.62 14.97 9.93
N ASP A 315 -2.63 15.77 10.31
CA ASP A 315 -2.68 16.52 11.57
C ASP A 315 -2.90 15.64 12.80
#